data_AF-A0A8J6MTZ7-F1
#
_entry.id   AF-A0A8J6MTZ7-F1
#
_cell.length_a   1.000
_cell.length_b   1.000
_cell.length_c   1.000
_cell.angle_alpha   90.00
_cell.angle_beta   90.00
_cell.angle_gamma   90.00
#
_symmetry.space_group_name_H-M   'P 1'
#
loop_
_entity.id
_entity.type
_entity.pdbx_description
1 polymer ?
#
loop_
_entity_poly.entity_id
_entity_poly.type
_entity_poly.pdbx_seq_one_letter_code
_entity_poly.pdbx_strand_id
1 'polypeptide(L)'
;MVAPELIKAAQAGEQESLVTLLREIEGHVYRTAFYILNNEQDAMDASQEALIRIYQKISTYEERAQFKTWVGRIVTNICIDKFRRTKPSVSIDEHEMVFAASTFVEDEVMSTFAAKDIVEAI
;
A
#
# COMPACT_ATOMS: atom_id res chain seq x y z
N MET A 1 12.81 -11.34 10.39
CA MET A 1 11.77 -10.86 11.32
C MET A 1 12.48 -9.85 12.20
N VAL A 2 11.93 -8.65 12.41
CA VAL A 2 12.63 -7.65 13.21
C VAL A 2 12.70 -8.15 14.65
N ALA A 3 13.89 -8.13 15.22
CA ALA A 3 14.16 -8.55 16.59
C ALA A 3 13.43 -7.65 17.62
N PRO A 4 12.67 -8.19 18.58
CA PRO A 4 11.98 -7.39 19.61
C PRO A 4 12.93 -6.50 20.43
N GLU A 5 14.13 -7.00 20.73
CA GLU A 5 15.20 -6.28 21.42
C GLU A 5 15.67 -5.05 20.63
N LEU A 6 15.79 -5.16 19.31
CA LEU A 6 16.16 -4.06 18.43
C LEU A 6 15.10 -2.95 18.44
N ILE A 7 13.82 -3.34 18.46
CA ILE A 7 12.70 -2.40 18.56
C ILE A 7 12.76 -1.65 19.90
N LYS A 8 12.97 -2.37 21.01
CA LYS A 8 13.06 -1.77 22.35
C LYS A 8 14.24 -0.82 22.49
N ALA A 9 15.40 -1.19 21.96
CA ALA A 9 16.58 -0.32 21.94
C ALA A 9 16.36 0.95 21.10
N ALA A 10 15.74 0.81 19.92
CA ALA A 10 15.34 1.94 19.09
C ALA A 10 14.33 2.87 19.80
N GLN A 11 13.36 2.30 20.55
CA GLN A 11 12.42 3.07 21.37
C GLN A 11 13.08 3.80 22.54
N ALA A 12 14.16 3.24 23.09
CA ALA A 12 14.95 3.87 24.15
C ALA A 12 15.86 5.01 23.64
N GLY A 13 15.88 5.27 22.33
CA GLY A 13 16.68 6.35 21.73
C GLY A 13 18.10 5.93 21.35
N GLU A 14 18.43 4.63 21.35
CA GLU A 14 19.72 4.16 20.88
C GLU A 14 19.80 4.30 19.35
N GLN A 15 20.64 5.23 18.91
CA GLN A 15 20.66 5.68 17.52
C GLN A 15 21.13 4.58 16.54
N GLU A 16 22.09 3.74 16.94
CA GLU A 16 22.58 2.64 16.10
C GLU A 16 21.51 1.56 15.88
N SER A 17 20.83 1.15 16.96
CA SER A 17 19.66 0.27 16.87
C SER A 17 18.54 0.84 16.00
N LEU A 18 18.25 2.13 16.11
CA LEU A 18 17.23 2.77 15.27
C LEU A 18 17.62 2.77 13.79
N VAL A 19 18.87 3.10 13.46
CA VAL A 19 19.37 3.05 12.07
C VAL A 19 19.30 1.61 11.53
N THR A 20 19.70 0.64 12.33
CA THR A 20 19.65 -0.79 11.97
C THR A 20 18.21 -1.23 11.71
N LEU A 21 17.29 -0.85 12.60
CA LEU A 21 15.86 -1.12 12.46
C LEU A 21 15.29 -0.55 11.15
N LEU A 22 15.62 0.70 10.82
CA LEU A 22 15.15 1.35 9.59
C LEU A 22 15.69 0.64 8.34
N ARG A 23 16.97 0.23 8.35
CA ARG A 23 17.58 -0.55 7.25
C ARG A 23 16.90 -1.91 7.06
N GLU A 24 16.54 -2.60 8.14
CA GLU A 24 15.85 -3.89 8.04
C GLU A 24 14.48 -3.79 7.38
N ILE A 25 13.78 -2.67 7.56
CA ILE A 25 12.42 -2.49 7.02
C ILE A 25 12.37 -1.71 5.71
N GLU A 26 13.44 -1.01 5.32
CA GLU A 26 13.51 -0.17 4.12
C GLU A 26 12.98 -0.89 2.87
N GLY A 27 13.50 -2.09 2.59
CA GLY A 27 13.05 -2.85 1.42
C GLY A 27 11.58 -3.27 1.50
N HIS A 28 11.03 -3.52 2.69
CA HIS A 28 9.60 -3.83 2.86
C HIS A 28 8.73 -2.59 2.65
N VAL A 29 9.17 -1.44 3.16
CA VAL A 29 8.52 -0.14 2.98
C VAL A 29 8.44 0.19 1.49
N TYR A 30 9.57 0.11 0.78
CA TYR A 30 9.63 0.37 -0.67
C TYR A 30 8.74 -0.55 -1.48
N ARG A 31 8.83 -1.87 -1.27
CA ARG A 31 7.98 -2.83 -2.00
C ARG A 31 6.49 -2.57 -1.77
N THR A 32 6.11 -2.19 -0.55
CA THR A 32 4.71 -1.89 -0.22
C THR A 32 4.25 -0.61 -0.91
N ALA A 33 5.06 0.45 -0.86
CA ALA A 33 4.76 1.71 -1.55
C ALA A 33 4.67 1.52 -3.07
N PHE A 34 5.61 0.79 -3.65
CA PHE A 34 5.63 0.48 -5.08
C PHE A 34 4.40 -0.32 -5.52
N TYR A 35 3.99 -1.32 -4.73
CA TYR A 35 2.78 -2.08 -5.01
C TYR A 35 1.51 -1.22 -5.03
N ILE A 36 1.44 -0.19 -4.19
CA ILE A 36 0.26 0.69 -4.10
C ILE A 36 0.29 1.78 -5.18
N LEU A 37 1.45 2.38 -5.44
CA LEU A 37 1.58 3.57 -6.28
C LEU A 37 1.88 3.23 -7.75
N ASN A 38 2.47 2.05 -8.02
CA ASN A 38 2.89 1.59 -9.35
C ASN A 38 3.72 2.65 -10.13
N ASN A 39 4.49 3.44 -9.42
CA ASN A 39 5.38 4.47 -9.94
C ASN A 39 6.63 4.51 -9.06
N GLU A 40 7.80 4.38 -9.67
CA GLU A 40 9.07 4.27 -8.96
C GLU A 40 9.41 5.53 -8.15
N GLN A 41 9.24 6.72 -8.74
CA GLN A 41 9.55 7.99 -8.10
C GLN A 41 8.63 8.23 -6.90
N ASP A 42 7.33 8.03 -7.10
CA ASP A 42 6.35 8.19 -6.03
C ASP A 42 6.54 7.17 -4.91
N ALA A 43 6.93 5.94 -5.25
CA ALA A 43 7.25 4.91 -4.27
C ALA A 43 8.49 5.27 -3.46
N MET A 44 9.54 5.79 -4.10
CA MET A 44 10.75 6.24 -3.41
C MET A 44 10.43 7.38 -2.45
N ASP A 45 9.70 8.41 -2.90
CA ASP A 45 9.27 9.52 -2.06
C ASP A 45 8.42 9.07 -0.88
N ALA A 46 7.42 8.22 -1.13
CA ALA A 46 6.55 7.68 -0.09
C ALA A 46 7.32 6.85 0.94
N SER A 47 8.33 6.11 0.48
CA SER A 47 9.18 5.28 1.34
C SER A 47 10.02 6.12 2.28
N GLN A 48 10.63 7.19 1.77
CA GLN A 48 11.40 8.12 2.58
C GLN A 48 10.52 8.78 3.65
N GLU A 49 9.36 9.31 3.26
CA GLU A 49 8.39 9.90 4.19
C GLU A 49 7.95 8.87 5.25
N ALA A 50 7.73 7.61 4.85
CA ALA A 50 7.36 6.55 5.78
C ALA A 50 8.46 6.25 6.81
N LEU A 51 9.72 6.13 6.37
CA LEU A 51 10.86 5.89 7.25
C LEU A 51 11.04 7.06 8.24
N ILE A 52 10.86 8.31 7.80
CA ILE A 52 10.88 9.49 8.68
C ILE A 52 9.75 9.43 9.71
N ARG A 53 8.53 9.09 9.30
CA ARG A 53 7.41 8.94 10.25
C ARG A 53 7.60 7.79 11.22
N ILE A 54 8.19 6.69 10.77
CA ILE A 54 8.53 5.56 11.64
C ILE A 54 9.57 5.99 12.67
N TYR A 55 10.63 6.67 12.25
CA TYR A 55 11.63 7.27 13.13
C TYR A 55 10.96 8.15 14.21
N GLN A 56 10.06 9.05 13.80
CA GLN A 56 9.37 9.97 14.73
C GLN A 56 8.39 9.29 15.67
N LYS A 57 7.78 8.17 15.24
CA LYS A 57 6.68 7.51 15.98
C LYS A 57 7.08 6.18 16.60
N ILE A 58 8.35 5.78 16.54
CA ILE A 58 8.78 4.47 17.03
C ILE A 58 8.41 4.25 18.50
N SER A 59 8.47 5.30 19.32
CA SER A 59 8.06 5.28 20.73
C SER A 59 6.57 4.99 20.96
N THR A 60 5.71 5.17 19.95
CA THR A 60 4.28 4.89 20.04
C THR A 60 3.91 3.47 19.60
N TYR A 61 4.87 2.69 19.11
CA TYR A 61 4.61 1.30 18.76
C TYR A 61 4.39 0.47 20.03
N GLU A 62 3.28 -0.27 20.06
CA GLU A 62 2.96 -1.22 21.12
C GLU A 62 2.89 -2.63 20.51
N GLU A 63 3.32 -3.65 21.27
CA GLU A 63 3.32 -5.06 20.84
C GLU A 63 1.91 -5.69 20.68
N ARG A 64 0.86 -4.88 20.47
CA ARG A 64 -0.51 -5.33 20.17
C ARG A 64 -0.66 -5.91 18.75
N ALA A 65 0.28 -5.59 17.86
CA ALA A 65 0.36 -6.12 16.51
C ALA A 65 1.82 -6.33 16.12
N GLN A 66 2.09 -7.16 15.11
CA GLN A 66 3.43 -7.30 14.59
C GLN A 66 3.97 -5.95 14.10
N PHE A 67 5.26 -5.70 14.34
CA PHE A 67 5.92 -4.45 13.94
C PHE A 67 5.74 -4.13 12.45
N LYS A 68 5.87 -5.14 11.58
CA LYS A 68 5.62 -4.98 10.14
C LYS A 68 4.19 -4.53 9.81
N THR A 69 3.20 -4.99 10.57
CA THR A 69 1.81 -4.54 10.41
C THR A 69 1.64 -3.07 10.78
N TRP A 70 2.32 -2.62 11.85
CA TRP A 70 2.32 -1.21 12.23
C TRP A 70 3.02 -0.33 11.18
N VAL A 71 4.18 -0.77 10.67
CA VAL A 71 4.89 -0.14 9.54
C VAL A 71 4.00 -0.05 8.30
N GLY A 72 3.36 -1.17 7.93
CA GLY A 72 2.47 -1.23 6.76
C GLY A 72 1.33 -0.21 6.83
N ARG A 73 0.74 0.04 8.01
CA ARG A 73 -0.28 1.09 8.18
C ARG A 73 0.27 2.48 7.87
N ILE A 74 1.49 2.80 8.30
CA ILE A 74 2.12 4.10 8.03
C ILE A 74 2.33 4.28 6.53
N VAL A 75 2.91 3.28 5.87
CA VAL A 75 3.19 3.30 4.43
C VAL A 75 1.90 3.45 3.62
N THR A 76 0.89 2.64 3.92
CA THR A 76 -0.39 2.66 3.22
C THR A 76 -1.09 4.01 3.35
N ASN A 77 -1.08 4.62 4.54
CA ASN A 77 -1.68 5.94 4.74
C ASN A 77 -0.99 7.01 3.89
N ILE A 78 0.35 7.02 3.82
CA ILE A 78 1.10 7.95 2.96
C ILE A 78 0.73 7.75 1.49
N CYS A 79 0.65 6.50 1.04
CA CYS A 79 0.32 6.19 -0.35
C CYS A 79 -1.11 6.61 -0.71
N ILE A 80 -2.08 6.39 0.19
CA ILE A 80 -3.46 6.84 0.02
C ILE A 80 -3.52 8.38 -0.07
N ASP A 81 -2.80 9.08 0.79
CA ASP A 81 -2.75 10.54 0.78
C ASP A 81 -2.15 11.08 -0.54
N LYS A 82 -1.08 10.45 -1.05
CA LYS A 82 -0.52 10.78 -2.38
C LYS A 82 -1.54 10.53 -3.49
N PHE A 83 -2.18 9.36 -3.51
CA PHE A 83 -3.17 9.01 -4.53
C PHE A 83 -4.35 10.00 -4.57
N ARG A 84 -4.82 10.45 -3.40
CA ARG A 84 -5.89 11.46 -3.29
C ARG A 84 -5.49 12.83 -3.84
N ARG A 85 -4.21 13.21 -3.77
CA ARG A 85 -3.72 14.49 -4.30
C ARG A 85 -3.56 14.48 -5.81
N THR A 86 -3.24 13.32 -6.39
CA THR A 86 -3.04 13.17 -7.84
C THR A 86 -4.35 13.16 -8.63
N LYS A 87 -5.46 12.71 -8.01
CA LYS A 87 -6.77 12.72 -8.66
C LYS A 87 -7.52 14.02 -8.35
N PRO A 88 -7.97 14.78 -9.36
CA PRO A 88 -8.93 15.85 -9.15
C PRO A 88 -10.15 15.29 -8.40
N SER A 89 -10.47 15.85 -7.24
CA SER A 89 -11.71 15.52 -6.54
C SER A 89 -12.86 16.14 -7.32
N VAL A 90 -13.69 15.33 -7.96
CA VAL A 90 -14.98 15.77 -8.50
C VAL A 90 -15.95 15.90 -7.33
N SER A 91 -16.68 17.02 -7.24
CA SER A 91 -17.75 17.16 -6.25
C SER A 91 -18.81 16.08 -6.50
N ILE A 92 -19.33 15.45 -5.46
CA ILE A 92 -20.45 14.49 -5.59
C ILE A 92 -21.67 15.18 -6.22
N ASP A 93 -21.82 16.49 -6.03
CA ASP A 93 -22.91 17.30 -6.60
C ASP A 93 -22.79 17.50 -8.13
N GLU A 94 -21.62 17.26 -8.74
CA GLU A 94 -21.40 17.39 -10.19
C GLU A 94 -21.59 16.07 -10.95
N HIS A 95 -21.85 14.97 -10.24
CA HIS A 95 -22.06 13.67 -10.86
C HIS A 95 -23.56 13.47 -11.14
N GLU A 96 -24.02 13.86 -12.32
CA GLU A 96 -25.12 13.11 -12.94
C GLU A 96 -24.62 11.67 -13.00
N MET A 97 -25.29 10.73 -12.31
CA MET A 97 -24.94 9.31 -12.37
C MET A 97 -25.25 8.77 -13.78
N VAL A 98 -24.44 9.14 -14.76
CA VAL A 98 -24.37 8.42 -16.01
C VAL A 98 -23.52 7.19 -15.70
N PHE A 99 -24.19 6.14 -15.20
CA PHE A 99 -23.72 4.80 -15.46
C PHE A 99 -23.72 4.67 -16.99
N ALA A 100 -22.61 5.05 -17.63
CA ALA A 100 -22.34 4.60 -18.98
C ALA A 100 -22.40 3.09 -18.86
N ALA A 101 -23.49 2.51 -19.35
CA ALA A 101 -23.75 1.09 -19.31
C ALA A 101 -22.47 0.41 -19.80
N SER A 102 -21.67 -0.07 -18.84
CA SER A 102 -20.51 -0.88 -19.13
C SER A 102 -21.09 -2.04 -19.92
N THR A 103 -20.67 -2.17 -21.18
CA THR A 103 -20.88 -3.36 -22.00
C THR A 103 -20.92 -4.56 -21.05
N PHE A 104 -22.10 -5.17 -20.94
CA PHE A 104 -22.39 -6.12 -19.89
C PHE A 104 -21.32 -7.21 -19.93
N VAL A 105 -20.52 -7.29 -18.86
CA VAL A 105 -19.50 -8.33 -18.68
C VAL A 105 -20.12 -9.73 -18.86
N GLU A 106 -21.41 -9.84 -18.59
CA GLU A 106 -22.24 -11.02 -18.84
C GLU A 106 -22.22 -11.46 -20.32
N ASP A 107 -22.31 -10.55 -21.31
CA ASP A 107 -22.30 -10.91 -22.74
C ASP A 107 -20.93 -11.47 -23.18
N GLU A 108 -19.84 -10.86 -22.71
CA GLU A 108 -18.47 -11.30 -23.03
C GLU A 108 -18.17 -12.67 -22.41
N VAL A 109 -18.61 -12.88 -21.16
CA VAL A 109 -18.48 -14.15 -20.44
C VAL A 109 -19.33 -15.24 -21.10
N MET A 110 -20.58 -14.96 -21.47
CA MET A 110 -21.45 -15.93 -22.16
C MET A 110 -20.93 -16.32 -23.55
N SER A 111 -20.33 -15.38 -24.29
CA SER A 111 -19.69 -15.69 -25.59
C SER A 111 -18.50 -16.64 -25.44
N THR A 112 -17.73 -16.49 -24.36
CA THR A 112 -16.55 -17.30 -24.08
C THR A 112 -16.94 -18.73 -23.68
N PHE A 113 -18.03 -18.89 -22.92
CA PHE A 113 -18.55 -20.21 -22.58
C PHE A 113 -19.18 -20.93 -23.78
N ALA A 114 -19.95 -20.24 -24.62
CA ALA A 114 -20.53 -20.81 -25.83
C ALA A 114 -19.47 -21.28 -26.83
N ALA A 115 -18.35 -20.55 -26.96
CA ALA A 115 -17.23 -20.96 -27.81
C ALA A 115 -16.52 -22.21 -27.29
N LYS A 116 -16.47 -22.42 -25.97
CA LYS A 116 -15.89 -23.60 -25.34
C LYS A 116 -16.75 -24.85 -25.54
N ASP A 117 -18.07 -24.71 -25.41
CA ASP A 117 -19.02 -25.81 -25.57
C ASP A 117 -19.04 -26.37 -27.01
N ILE A 118 -18.84 -25.51 -28.02
CA ILE A 118 -18.74 -25.93 -29.43
C ILE A 118 -17.47 -26.77 -29.68
N VAL A 119 -16.37 -26.46 -29.00
CA VAL A 119 -15.09 -27.18 -29.16
C VAL A 119 -15.11 -28.52 -28.42
N GLU A 120 -15.84 -28.64 -27.31
CA GLU A 120 -16.02 -29.92 -26.60
C GLU A 120 -17.05 -30.87 -27.27
N ALA A 121 -17.90 -30.34 -28.16
CA ALA A 121 -18.92 -31.12 -28.87
C ALA A 121 -18.49 -31.68 -30.24
N ILE A 122 -17.24 -31.42 -30.68
CA ILE A 122 -16.61 -31.96 -31.89
C ILE A 122 -15.55 -32.99 -31.50
#